data_AF-A0A8I0LA10-F1
#
_entry.id   AF-A0A8I0LA10-F1
#
_cell.length_a   1.000
_cell.length_b   1.000
_cell.length_c   1.000
_cell.angle_alpha   90.00
_cell.angle_beta   90.00
_cell.angle_gamma   90.00
#
_symmetry.space_group_name_H-M   'P 1'
#
loop_
_entity.id
_entity.type
_entity.pdbx_description
1 polymer ?
#
loop_
_entity_poly.entity_id
_entity_poly.type
_entity_poly.pdbx_seq_one_letter_code
_entity_poly.pdbx_strand_id
1 'polypeptide(L)' 'VGVNGAGKTTTIGKLAAQLTRAGLNVYIGAADTFRAAAIDQLAVWAERAGATMIRQEMGSDPASVAFDTLKSAVANKADV' A
#
# COMPACT_ATOMS: atom_id res chain seq x y z
N VAL A 1 -11.46 -3.98 0.36
CA VAL A 1 -11.85 -5.20 1.13
C VAL A 1 -12.29 -6.31 0.16
N GLY A 2 -12.11 -7.59 0.49
CA GLY A 2 -12.51 -8.72 -0.37
C GLY A 2 -11.79 -10.03 -0.02
N VAL A 3 -12.22 -11.17 -0.60
CA VAL A 3 -11.66 -12.51 -0.32
C VAL A 3 -10.29 -12.74 -0.96
N ASN A 4 -9.51 -13.69 -0.43
CA ASN A 4 -8.20 -14.07 -1.00
C ASN A 4 -8.38 -14.64 -2.41
N GLY A 5 -7.46 -14.32 -3.33
CA GLY A 5 -7.56 -14.71 -4.75
C GLY A 5 -8.35 -13.76 -5.65
N ALA A 6 -9.11 -12.80 -5.11
CA ALA A 6 -9.91 -11.84 -5.90
C ALA A 6 -9.08 -10.74 -6.62
N GLY A 7 -7.75 -10.86 -6.65
CA GLY A 7 -6.89 -9.89 -7.34
C GLY A 7 -6.62 -8.57 -6.61
N LYS A 8 -6.94 -8.46 -5.31
CA LYS A 8 -6.82 -7.20 -4.53
C LYS A 8 -5.45 -6.52 -4.65
N THR A 9 -4.38 -7.24 -4.36
CA THR A 9 -3.00 -6.72 -4.40
C THR A 9 -2.63 -6.23 -5.80
N THR A 10 -3.02 -6.98 -6.82
CA THR A 10 -2.82 -6.61 -8.23
C THR A 10 -3.61 -5.36 -8.61
N THR A 11 -4.85 -5.22 -8.13
CA THR A 11 -5.66 -4.03 -8.39
C THR A 11 -5.07 -2.79 -7.71
N ILE A 12 -4.60 -2.90 -6.46
CA ILE A 12 -3.92 -1.80 -5.77
C ILE A 12 -2.68 -1.36 -6.56
N GLY A 13 -1.83 -2.30 -7.00
CA GLY A 13 -0.65 -1.99 -7.80
C GLY A 13 -0.97 -1.31 -9.13
N LYS A 14 -2.00 -1.77 -9.85
CA LYS A 14 -2.46 -1.14 -11.10
C LYS A 14 -2.98 0.28 -10.88
N LEU A 15 -3.76 0.48 -9.82
CA LEU A 15 -4.30 1.80 -9.47
C LEU A 15 -3.18 2.77 -9.08
N ALA A 16 -2.24 2.32 -8.23
CA ALA A 16 -1.08 3.12 -7.86
C ALA A 16 -0.27 3.54 -9.09
N ALA A 17 0.05 2.60 -9.99
CA ALA A 17 0.79 2.91 -11.20
C ALA A 17 0.04 3.90 -12.12
N GLN A 18 -1.29 3.83 -12.18
CA GLN A 18 -2.09 4.79 -12.95
C GLN A 18 -2.05 6.19 -12.33
N LEU A 19 -2.19 6.29 -11.01
CA LEU A 19 -2.21 7.57 -10.29
C LEU A 19 -0.84 8.23 -10.26
N THR A 20 0.23 7.48 -10.01
CA THR A 20 1.60 8.00 -10.08
C THR A 20 1.94 8.48 -11.50
N ARG A 21 1.51 7.76 -12.55
CA ARG A 21 1.65 8.23 -13.94
C ARG A 21 0.87 9.50 -14.24
N ALA A 22 -0.22 9.77 -13.52
CA ALA A 22 -0.95 11.03 -13.59
C ALA A 22 -0.26 12.18 -12.82
N GLY A 23 0.92 11.94 -12.25
CA GLY A 23 1.69 12.92 -11.49
C GLY A 23 1.27 13.07 -10.03
N LEU A 24 0.46 12.14 -9.51
CA LEU A 24 0.00 12.16 -8.12
C LEU A 24 1.02 11.50 -7.19
N ASN A 25 1.15 12.04 -5.99
CA ASN A 25 1.95 11.49 -4.90
C ASN A 25 1.14 10.40 -4.19
N VAL A 26 1.46 9.13 -4.47
CA VAL A 26 0.69 7.96 -4.02
C VAL A 26 1.37 7.25 -2.84
N TYR A 27 0.59 6.96 -1.81
CA TYR A 27 0.96 6.20 -0.63
C TYR A 27 0.15 4.90 -0.52
N ILE A 28 0.79 3.81 -0.11
CA ILE A 28 0.17 2.49 0.05
C ILE A 28 0.43 1.97 1.47
N GLY A 29 -0.62 1.69 2.22
CA GLY A 29 -0.52 1.04 3.54
C GLY A 29 -0.68 -0.48 3.44
N ALA A 30 0.32 -1.24 3.88
CA ALA A 30 0.32 -2.70 3.85
C ALA A 30 -0.39 -3.31 5.08
N ALA A 31 -1.69 -3.07 5.22
CA ALA A 31 -2.48 -3.52 6.37
C ALA A 31 -2.87 -5.02 6.37
N ASP A 32 -2.49 -5.80 5.35
CA ASP A 32 -2.63 -7.27 5.34
C ASP A 32 -1.45 -7.91 6.11
N THR A 33 -1.38 -7.66 7.42
CA THR A 33 -0.19 -7.91 8.25
C THR A 33 0.06 -9.37 8.58
N PHE A 34 -0.94 -10.24 8.44
CA PHE A 34 -0.84 -11.67 8.73
C PHE A 34 -0.30 -12.50 7.57
N ARG A 35 -0.18 -11.90 6.38
CA ARG A 35 0.22 -12.60 5.15
C ARG A 35 1.50 -11.99 4.60
N ALA A 36 2.66 -12.49 5.06
CA ALA A 36 3.97 -12.01 4.62
C ALA A 36 4.10 -11.96 3.09
N ALA A 37 3.69 -13.03 2.39
CA ALA A 37 3.71 -13.07 0.93
C ALA A 37 2.84 -11.98 0.27
N ALA A 38 1.75 -11.55 0.91
CA ALA A 38 0.91 -10.46 0.40
C ALA A 38 1.60 -9.10 0.57
N ILE A 39 2.30 -8.88 1.68
CA ILE A 39 3.12 -7.68 1.92
C ILE A 39 4.26 -7.60 0.90
N ASP A 40 5.00 -8.69 0.69
CA ASP A 40 6.11 -8.71 -0.27
C ASP A 40 5.63 -8.51 -1.71
N GLN A 41 4.52 -9.15 -2.08
CA GLN A 41 3.91 -8.93 -3.39
C GLN A 41 3.47 -7.46 -3.57
N LEU A 42 2.89 -6.85 -2.54
CA LEU A 42 2.48 -5.43 -2.59
C LEU A 42 3.70 -4.50 -2.67
N ALA A 43 4.81 -4.83 -2.01
CA ALA A 43 6.06 -4.07 -2.07
C ALA A 43 6.60 -3.98 -3.50
N VAL A 44 6.64 -5.11 -4.21
CA VAL A 44 7.05 -5.16 -5.62
C VAL A 44 6.14 -4.31 -6.50
N TRP A 45 4.84 -4.28 -6.23
CA TRP A 45 3.90 -3.43 -6.96
C TRP A 45 4.10 -1.95 -6.67
N ALA A 46 4.31 -1.59 -5.40
CA ALA A 46 4.56 -0.21 -5.00
C ALA A 46 5.85 0.34 -5.64
N GLU A 47 6.93 -0.44 -5.61
CA GLU A 47 8.20 -0.10 -6.26
C GLU A 47 8.03 0.09 -7.76
N ARG A 48 7.36 -0.84 -8.45
CA ARG A 48 7.07 -0.72 -9.89
C ARG A 48 6.18 0.47 -10.25
N ALA A 49 5.28 0.86 -9.34
CA ALA A 49 4.39 1.99 -9.51
C ALA A 49 5.05 3.33 -9.17
N GLY A 50 6.21 3.35 -8.50
CA GLY A 50 6.78 4.56 -7.93
C GLY A 50 5.96 5.12 -6.76
N ALA A 51 5.22 4.27 -6.04
CA ALA A 51 4.41 4.65 -4.88
C ALA A 51 5.16 4.38 -3.57
N THR A 52 4.94 5.24 -2.57
CA THR A 52 5.54 5.07 -1.24
C THR A 52 4.75 4.05 -0.44
N MET A 53 5.39 2.98 0.03
CA MET A 53 4.72 1.97 0.84
C MET A 53 5.06 2.10 2.33
N ILE A 54 4.04 2.09 3.19
CA ILE A 54 4.17 2.00 4.64
C ILE A 54 3.80 0.58 5.07
N ARG A 55 4.71 -0.07 5.81
CA ARG A 55 4.55 -1.41 6.36
C ARG A 55 5.18 -1.48 7.74
N GLN A 56 4.65 -2.35 8.59
CA GLN A 56 5.26 -2.75 9.86
C GLN A 56 5.69 -4.22 9.80
N GLU A 57 6.12 -4.78 10.92
CA GLU A 57 6.48 -6.19 11.03
C GLU A 57 5.27 -7.12 10.78
N MET A 58 5.55 -8.37 10.42
CA MET A 58 4.49 -9.37 10.24
C MET A 58 3.78 -9.60 11.59
N GLY A 59 2.45 -9.62 11.57
CA GLY A 59 1.64 -9.77 12.78
C GLY A 59 1.41 -8.47 13.55
N SER A 60 1.92 -7.33 13.07
CA SER A 60 1.54 -6.01 13.60
C SER A 60 0.05 -5.74 13.43
N ASP A 61 -0.48 -4.85 14.27
CA ASP A 61 -1.88 -4.44 14.20
C ASP A 61 -2.18 -3.67 12.89
N PRO A 62 -3.13 -4.12 12.05
CA PRO A 62 -3.52 -3.44 10.82
C PRO A 62 -3.94 -1.98 11.00
N ALA A 63 -4.59 -1.65 12.13
CA ALA A 63 -5.04 -0.29 12.38
C ALA A 63 -3.85 0.65 12.63
N SER A 64 -2.81 0.18 13.32
CA SER A 64 -1.55 0.88 13.51
C SER A 64 -0.84 1.15 12.18
N VAL A 65 -0.79 0.16 11.27
CA VAL A 65 -0.24 0.37 9.91
C VAL A 65 -1.02 1.43 9.14
N ALA A 66 -2.36 1.38 9.18
CA ALA A 66 -3.21 2.36 8.50
C ALA A 66 -3.03 3.78 9.10
N PHE A 67 -2.91 3.88 10.42
CA PHE A 67 -2.69 5.14 11.12
C PHE A 67 -1.35 5.77 10.73
N ASP A 68 -0.26 5.00 10.74
CA ASP A 68 1.06 5.47 10.33
C ASP A 68 1.09 5.85 8.85
N THR A 69 0.37 5.11 8.01
CA THR A 69 0.21 5.42 6.58
C THR A 69 -0.42 6.79 6.40
N LEU A 70 -1.55 7.04 7.05
CA LEU A 70 -2.26 8.32 6.96
C LEU A 70 -1.42 9.46 7.52
N LYS A 71 -0.76 9.26 8.66
CA LYS A 71 0.11 10.26 9.28
C LYS A 71 1.26 10.65 8.35
N SER A 72 1.90 9.66 7.72
CA SER A 72 2.98 9.89 6.74
C SER A 72 2.46 10.58 5.48
N ALA A 73 1.33 10.14 4.94
CA ALA A 73 0.69 10.74 3.77
C ALA A 73 0.35 12.22 3.99
N VAL A 74 -0.26 12.57 5.13
CA VAL A 74 -0.59 13.96 5.49
C VAL A 74 0.67 14.81 5.65
N ALA A 75 1.69 14.29 6.36
CA ALA A 75 2.94 15.02 6.57
C ALA A 75 3.69 15.33 5.26
N ASN A 76 3.58 14.44 4.27
CA ASN A 76 4.22 14.58 2.96
C ASN A 76 3.29 15.14 1.88
N LYS A 77 2.08 15.58 2.23
CA LYS A 77 1.07 16.12 1.30
C LYS A 77 0.80 15.17 0.12
N ALA A 78 0.66 13.88 0.43
CA ALA A 78 0.23 12.88 -0.53
C ALA A 78 -1.17 13.21 -1.08
N ASP A 79 -1.40 12.85 -2.33
CA ASP A 79 -2.69 13.03 -2.99
C ASP A 79 -3.63 11.84 -2.76
N VAL A 80 -3.05 10.62 -2.66
CA VAL A 80 -3.76 9.35 -2.50
C VAL A 80 -3.03 8.43 -1.54
#